data_AF-A0A661MS17-F1
#
_entry.id   AF-A0A661MS17-F1
#
_cell.length_a   1.000
_cell.length_b   1.000
_cell.length_c   1.000
_cell.angle_alpha   90.00
_cell.angle_beta   90.00
_cell.angle_gamma   90.00
#
_symmetry.space_group_name_H-M   'P 1'
#
loop_
_entity.id
_entity.type
_entity.pdbx_description
1 polymer ?
#
loop_
_entity_poly.entity_id
_entity_poly.type
_entity_poly.pdbx_seq_one_letter_code
_entity_poly.pdbx_strand_id
1 'polypeptide(L)'
;MRALWLGADGEVDLAAAIDGVEAFARRHDLVEASLAAGRLRDELDRPLLLAVLGEFNAGKSTFINAFVGADVAPTGIVPTTATLN
;
A
#
# COMPACT_ATOMS: atom_id res chain seq x y z
N MET A 1 2.67 2.19 9.50
CA MET A 1 1.35 1.54 9.45
C MET A 1 1.55 0.13 10.01
N ARG A 2 0.76 -0.35 10.97
CA ARG A 2 0.94 -1.70 11.51
C ARG A 2 0.31 -2.72 10.55
N ALA A 3 1.10 -3.62 10.00
CA ALA A 3 0.63 -4.71 9.14
C ALA A 3 0.16 -5.87 10.01
N LEU A 4 -1.10 -5.84 10.39
CA LEU A 4 -1.71 -6.85 11.24
C LEU A 4 -2.35 -7.92 10.35
N TRP A 5 -1.86 -9.16 10.48
CA TRP A 5 -2.49 -10.31 9.88
C TRP A 5 -3.50 -10.89 10.87
N LEU A 6 -4.78 -10.90 10.48
CA LEU A 6 -5.84 -11.53 11.24
C LEU A 6 -5.93 -13.01 10.84
N GLY A 7 -5.29 -13.88 11.62
CA GLY A 7 -5.39 -15.33 11.47
C GLY A 7 -6.53 -15.91 12.31
N ALA A 8 -6.90 -17.17 12.06
CA ALA A 8 -7.87 -17.90 12.87
C ALA A 8 -7.46 -18.00 14.37
N ASP A 9 -6.15 -17.93 14.63
CA ASP A 9 -5.56 -18.08 15.97
C ASP A 9 -5.22 -16.72 16.63
N GLY A 10 -5.58 -15.59 16.00
CA GLY A 10 -5.36 -14.25 16.52
C GLY A 10 -4.60 -13.31 15.59
N GLU A 11 -4.25 -12.15 16.13
CA GLU A 11 -3.57 -11.07 15.43
C GLU A 11 -2.05 -11.26 15.47
N VAL A 12 -1.42 -11.20 14.30
CA VAL A 12 0.04 -11.27 14.16
C VAL A 12 0.54 -9.97 13.55
N ASP A 13 1.52 -9.34 14.19
CA ASP A 13 2.27 -8.24 13.58
C ASP A 13 3.24 -8.84 12.55
N LEU A 14 2.85 -8.77 11.28
CA LEU A 14 3.58 -9.42 10.19
C LEU A 14 4.96 -8.81 9.98
N ALA A 15 5.08 -7.49 10.14
CA ALA A 15 6.36 -6.81 10.02
C ALA A 15 7.33 -7.28 11.12
N ALA A 16 6.87 -7.32 12.37
CA ALA A 16 7.68 -7.81 13.49
C ALA A 16 8.06 -9.29 13.33
N ALA A 17 7.15 -10.11 12.79
CA ALA A 17 7.43 -11.52 12.52
C ALA A 17 8.52 -11.71 11.46
N ILE A 18 8.45 -10.97 10.36
CA ILE A 18 9.46 -11.01 9.28
C ILE A 18 10.82 -10.54 9.80
N ASP A 19 10.86 -9.44 10.56
CA ASP A 19 12.10 -8.93 11.18
C ASP A 19 12.73 -9.98 12.13
N GLY A 20 11.89 -10.71 12.87
CA GLY A 20 12.33 -11.82 13.72
C GLY A 20 12.96 -12.96 12.94
N VAL A 21 12.36 -13.36 11.81
CA VAL A 21 12.91 -14.38 10.91
C VAL A 21 14.24 -13.92 10.32
N GLU A 22 14.33 -12.67 9.87
CA GLU A 22 15.57 -12.13 9.33
C GLU A 22 16.70 -12.16 10.37
N ALA A 23 16.42 -11.69 11.60
CA ALA A 23 17.40 -11.68 12.68
C ALA A 23 17.85 -13.09 13.07
N PHE A 24 16.93 -14.06 13.08
CA PHE A 24 17.26 -15.46 13.30
C PHE A 24 18.15 -16.00 12.17
N ALA A 25 17.77 -15.79 10.92
CA ALA A 25 18.51 -16.27 9.75
C ALA A 25 19.94 -15.71 9.72
N ARG A 26 20.12 -14.41 10.01
CA ARG A 26 21.46 -13.78 10.10
C ARG A 26 22.32 -14.39 11.20
N ARG A 27 21.73 -14.70 12.38
CA ARG A 27 22.47 -15.30 13.50
C ARG A 27 22.98 -16.71 13.20
N HIS A 28 22.30 -17.43 12.32
CA HIS A 28 22.60 -18.81 11.96
C HIS A 28 23.23 -18.96 10.57
N ASP A 29 23.73 -17.85 9.99
CA ASP A 29 24.36 -17.82 8.66
C ASP A 29 23.48 -18.40 7.54
N LEU A 30 22.16 -18.30 7.68
CA LEU A 30 21.17 -18.72 6.69
C LEU A 30 20.94 -17.61 5.66
N VAL A 31 21.94 -17.39 4.81
CA VAL A 31 22.01 -16.22 3.90
C VAL A 31 20.76 -16.06 3.04
N GLU A 32 20.32 -17.12 2.36
CA GLU A 32 19.15 -17.06 1.48
C GLU A 32 17.85 -16.68 2.22
N ALA A 33 17.67 -17.22 3.42
CA ALA A 33 16.50 -16.92 4.24
C ALA A 33 16.52 -15.46 4.72
N SER A 34 17.68 -14.93 5.11
CA SER A 34 17.82 -13.52 5.49
C SER A 34 17.52 -12.60 4.31
N LEU A 35 18.01 -12.91 3.11
CA LEU A 35 17.74 -12.10 1.92
C LEU A 35 16.26 -12.14 1.52
N ALA A 36 15.63 -13.32 1.61
CA ALA A 36 14.21 -13.47 1.33
C ALA A 36 13.35 -12.68 2.34
N ALA A 37 13.68 -12.73 3.63
CA ALA A 37 12.99 -11.97 4.66
C ALA A 37 13.12 -10.45 4.43
N GLY A 38 14.32 -9.95 4.12
CA GLY A 38 14.55 -8.55 3.79
C GLY A 38 13.73 -8.08 2.59
N ARG A 39 13.70 -8.86 1.49
CA ARG A 39 12.88 -8.53 0.31
C ARG A 39 11.39 -8.50 0.63
N LEU A 40 10.91 -9.44 1.46
CA LEU A 40 9.51 -9.48 1.86
C LEU A 40 9.14 -8.28 2.73
N ARG A 41 10.07 -7.84 3.60
CA ARG A 41 9.91 -6.64 4.40
C ARG A 41 9.85 -5.38 3.52
N ASP A 42 10.74 -5.28 2.54
CA ASP A 42 10.72 -4.18 1.57
C ASP A 42 9.39 -4.16 0.80
N GLU A 43 8.90 -5.32 0.34
CA GLU A 43 7.61 -5.42 -0.36
C GLU A 43 6.44 -4.99 0.53
N LEU A 44 6.45 -5.37 1.81
CA LEU A 44 5.41 -5.00 2.77
C LEU A 44 5.37 -3.50 3.03
N ASP A 45 6.53 -2.82 3.01
CA ASP A 45 6.64 -1.38 3.21
C ASP A 45 6.34 -0.56 1.93
N ARG A 46 6.12 -1.21 0.79
CA ARG A 46 5.75 -0.50 -0.45
C ARG A 46 4.37 0.15 -0.33
N PRO A 47 4.21 1.39 -0.83
CA PRO A 47 2.90 2.03 -0.89
C PRO A 47 1.90 1.18 -1.69
N LEU A 48 0.69 1.03 -1.16
CA LEU A 48 -0.41 0.41 -1.89
C LEU A 48 -0.82 1.30 -3.06
N LEU A 49 -0.69 0.78 -4.28
CA LEU A 49 -1.15 1.47 -5.48
C LEU A 49 -2.60 1.06 -5.78
N LEU A 50 -3.51 2.03 -5.71
CA LEU A 50 -4.91 1.85 -6.07
C LEU A 50 -5.27 2.69 -7.30
N ALA A 51 -5.77 2.05 -8.35
CA ALA A 51 -6.28 2.74 -9.54
C ALA A 51 -7.80 2.96 -9.40
N VAL A 52 -8.24 4.22 -9.54
CA VAL A 52 -9.67 4.59 -9.56
C VAL A 52 -10.05 5.02 -10.98
N LEU A 53 -10.93 4.25 -11.61
CA LEU A 53 -11.32 4.41 -13.02
C LEU A 53 -12.79 4.85 -13.13
N GLY A 54 -13.13 5.57 -14.20
CA GLY A 54 -14.49 6.01 -14.51
C GLY A 54 -14.54 7.25 -15.41
N GLU A 55 -15.69 7.51 -16.01
CA GLU A 55 -15.91 8.64 -16.92
C GLU A 55 -15.68 10.01 -16.26
N PHE A 56 -15.49 11.06 -17.06
CA PHE A 56 -15.35 12.43 -16.55
C PHE A 56 -16.57 12.80 -15.68
N ASN A 57 -16.35 13.50 -14.57
CA ASN A 57 -17.37 13.86 -13.58
C ASN A 57 -18.07 12.72 -12.82
N ALA A 58 -17.57 11.47 -12.88
CA ALA A 58 -18.12 10.35 -12.11
C ALA A 58 -17.86 10.41 -10.58
N GLY A 59 -17.40 11.53 -10.03
CA GLY A 59 -17.14 11.68 -8.58
C GLY A 59 -15.84 11.04 -8.08
N LYS A 60 -14.90 10.68 -8.96
CA LYS A 60 -13.62 10.03 -8.60
C LYS A 60 -12.81 10.83 -7.57
N SER A 61 -12.64 12.14 -7.75
CA SER A 61 -11.89 12.98 -6.81
C SER A 61 -12.59 13.05 -5.44
N THR A 62 -13.93 13.12 -5.42
CA THR A 62 -14.70 13.09 -4.18
C THR A 62 -14.52 11.77 -3.44
N PHE A 63 -14.53 10.64 -4.16
CA PHE A 63 -14.25 9.33 -3.58
C PHE A 63 -12.84 9.26 -2.98
N ILE A 64 -11.81 9.70 -3.71
CA ILE A 64 -10.43 9.72 -3.22
C ILE A 64 -10.32 10.57 -1.95
N ASN A 65 -10.89 11.77 -1.94
CA ASN A 65 -10.83 12.65 -0.77
C ASN A 65 -11.56 12.07 0.45
N ALA A 66 -12.72 11.45 0.24
CA ALA A 66 -13.45 10.77 1.29
C ALA A 66 -12.68 9.54 1.83
N PHE A 67 -12.03 8.78 0.95
CA PHE A 67 -11.23 7.61 1.32
C PHE A 67 -9.97 7.99 2.10
N VAL A 68 -9.27 9.05 1.68
CA VAL A 68 -8.07 9.57 2.37
C VAL A 68 -8.44 10.36 3.63
N GLY A 69 -9.68 10.88 3.72
CA GLY A 69 -10.13 11.75 4.80
C GLY A 69 -9.55 13.17 4.73
N ALA A 70 -9.03 13.56 3.57
CA ALA A 70 -8.44 14.88 3.31
C ALA A 70 -8.68 15.31 1.86
N ASP A 71 -8.70 16.62 1.61
CA ASP A 71 -8.85 17.18 0.26
C ASP A 71 -7.50 17.16 -0.48
N VAL A 72 -7.21 16.03 -1.13
CA VAL A 72 -5.93 15.75 -1.80
C VAL A 72 -6.03 15.68 -3.32
N ALA A 73 -7.19 15.25 -3.84
CA ALA A 73 -7.50 15.22 -5.25
C ALA A 73 -8.32 16.45 -5.62
N PRO A 74 -7.97 17.19 -6.68
CA PRO A 74 -8.73 18.36 -7.10
C PRO A 74 -10.18 17.96 -7.44
N THR A 75 -11.13 18.45 -6.64
CA THR A 75 -12.57 18.34 -6.89
C THR A 75 -13.06 19.61 -7.59
N GLY A 76 -12.93 19.64 -8.92
CA GLY A 76 -13.42 20.75 -9.73
C GLY A 76 -13.52 20.33 -11.18
N ILE A 77 -14.67 20.61 -11.80
CA ILE A 77 -14.80 20.50 -13.24
C ILE A 77 -14.05 21.70 -13.81
N VAL A 78 -12.82 21.52 -14.25
CA VAL A 78 -12.30 22.39 -15.32
C VAL A 78 -12.62 21.65 -16.60
N PRO A 79 -13.64 22.08 -17.37
CA PRO A 79 -13.92 21.48 -18.66
C PRO A 79 -12.77 21.85 -19.59
N THR A 80 -11.86 20.91 -19.86
CA THR A 80 -11.04 20.99 -21.07
C THR A 80 -11.88 20.48 -22.23
N THR A 81 -12.80 21.32 -22.68
CA THR A 81 -13.37 21.22 -24.03
C THR A 81 -12.20 21.43 -24.98
N ALA A 82 -11.62 20.34 -25.50
CA ALA A 82 -10.76 20.42 -26.67
C ALA A 82 -11.66 20.71 -27.87
N THR A 83 -11.80 21.99 -28.26
CA THR A 83 -12.27 22.33 -29.60
C THR A 83 -11.14 22.04 -30.58
N LEU A 84 -11.29 20.99 -31.39
CA LEU A 84 -10.62 20.90 -32.68
C LEU A 84 -11.36 21.82 -33.64
N ASN A 85 -10.64 22.75 -34.27
CA ASN A 85 -11.10 23.62 -35.36
C ASN A 85 -10.28 23.31 -36.61
#